data_AF-A0A9D4DEB9-F1
#
_entry.id   AF-A0A9D4DEB9-F1
#
_cell.length_a   1.000
_cell.length_b   1.000
_cell.length_c   1.000
_cell.angle_alpha   90.00
_cell.angle_beta   90.00
_cell.angle_gamma   90.00
#
_symmetry.space_group_name_H-M   'P 1'
#
loop_
_entity.id
_entity.type
_entity.pdbx_description
1 polymer ?
#
loop_
_entity_poly.entity_id
_entity_poly.type
_entity_poly.pdbx_seq_one_letter_code
_entity_poly.pdbx_strand_id
1 'polypeptide(L)' 'MSMFAVSNVALDKPAIQTDTARGFESKLAGDGDTATCSTAASTSSEWESDLEDYYPISTI' A
#
# COMPACT_ATOMS: atom_id res chain seq x y z
N MET A 1 8.66 -11.62 -27.53
CA MET A 1 7.83 -10.65 -26.76
C MET A 1 8.33 -10.65 -25.34
N SER A 2 8.93 -9.54 -24.87
CA SER A 2 9.22 -9.38 -23.44
C SER A 2 7.93 -8.96 -22.75
N MET A 3 7.40 -9.83 -21.92
CA MET A 3 6.30 -9.55 -21.02
C MET A 3 6.83 -8.52 -20.00
N PHE A 4 6.40 -7.26 -20.08
CA PHE A 4 6.62 -6.32 -18.99
C PHE A 4 5.90 -6.91 -17.78
N ALA A 5 6.63 -7.51 -16.85
CA ALA A 5 6.09 -7.81 -15.54
C ALA A 5 5.67 -6.45 -14.96
N VAL A 6 4.38 -6.26 -14.74
CA VAL A 6 3.87 -5.07 -14.06
C VAL A 6 4.45 -5.12 -12.65
N SER A 7 5.47 -4.32 -12.38
CA SER A 7 6.07 -4.22 -11.06
C SER A 7 5.12 -3.41 -10.19
N ASN A 8 4.68 -3.96 -9.07
CA ASN A 8 3.99 -3.18 -8.05
C ASN A 8 5.00 -2.18 -7.46
N VAL A 9 4.90 -0.92 -7.85
CA VAL A 9 5.81 0.14 -7.38
C VAL A 9 5.54 0.58 -5.95
N ALA A 10 4.40 0.17 -5.36
CA ALA A 10 4.04 0.41 -3.97
C ALA A 10 4.47 -0.73 -3.02
N LEU A 11 5.05 -1.82 -3.54
CA LEU A 11 5.52 -2.93 -2.71
C LEU A 11 6.64 -2.49 -1.77
N ASP A 12 6.50 -2.83 -0.49
CA ASP A 12 7.42 -2.49 0.61
C ASP A 12 7.69 -0.98 0.77
N LYS A 13 6.78 -0.14 0.28
CA LYS A 13 6.91 1.31 0.37
C LYS A 13 6.32 1.88 1.67
N PRO A 14 6.84 3.02 2.16
CA PRO A 14 6.25 3.70 3.30
C PRO A 14 4.77 3.98 3.08
N ALA A 15 3.94 3.57 4.04
CA ALA A 15 2.52 3.82 4.03
C ALA A 15 2.08 4.44 5.35
N ILE A 16 1.18 5.41 5.29
CA ILE A 16 0.58 6.06 6.44
C ILE A 16 -0.94 5.90 6.34
N GLN A 17 -1.60 5.75 7.47
CA GLN A 17 -3.05 5.83 7.56
C GLN A 17 -3.43 6.77 8.69
N THR A 18 -4.44 7.62 8.48
CA THR A 18 -4.82 8.66 9.45
C THR A 18 -5.36 8.08 10.75
N ASP A 19 -5.90 6.86 10.69
CA ASP A 19 -6.42 6.11 11.83
C ASP A 19 -6.09 4.62 11.67
N THR A 20 -5.61 3.98 12.74
CA THR A 20 -5.09 2.60 12.70
C THR A 20 -5.78 1.75 13.75
N ALA A 21 -6.45 0.67 13.33
CA ALA A 21 -6.84 -0.37 14.26
C ALA A 21 -5.61 -1.12 14.76
N ARG A 22 -5.61 -1.47 16.05
CA ARG A 22 -4.47 -2.14 16.68
C ARG A 22 -4.15 -3.46 15.99
N GLY A 23 -2.92 -3.61 15.49
CA GLY A 23 -2.44 -4.81 14.79
C GLY A 23 -2.73 -4.84 13.29
N PHE A 24 -3.27 -3.76 12.73
CA PHE A 24 -3.59 -3.61 11.31
C PHE A 24 -2.91 -2.37 10.74
N GLU A 25 -1.59 -2.28 10.96
CA GLU A 25 -0.79 -1.12 10.57
C GLU A 25 -0.74 -0.93 9.04
N SER A 26 -0.56 0.31 8.59
CA SER A 26 -0.56 0.72 7.18
C SER A 26 0.42 -0.07 6.31
N LYS A 27 1.57 -0.49 6.87
CA LYS A 27 2.57 -1.30 6.16
C LYS A 27 2.01 -2.61 5.58
N LEU A 28 0.96 -3.16 6.19
CA LEU A 28 0.33 -4.41 5.74
C LEU A 28 -0.45 -4.24 4.43
N ALA A 29 -0.73 -3.02 3.99
CA ALA A 29 -1.37 -2.77 2.70
C ALA A 29 -0.41 -2.95 1.51
N GLY A 30 0.89 -2.86 1.75
CA GLY A 30 1.94 -2.88 0.73
C GLY A 30 3.00 -3.95 0.96
N ASP A 31 2.78 -4.92 1.85
CA ASP A 31 3.77 -5.97 2.20
C ASP A 31 3.82 -7.14 1.20
N GLY A 32 2.89 -7.17 0.24
CA GLY A 32 2.78 -8.22 -0.76
C GLY A 32 2.19 -9.54 -0.26
N ASP A 33 1.73 -9.60 1.00
CA ASP A 33 1.05 -10.78 1.55
C ASP A 33 -0.47 -10.61 1.44
N THR A 34 -1.12 -11.47 0.66
CA THR A 34 -2.58 -11.43 0.47
C THR A 34 -3.37 -11.92 1.69
N ALA A 35 -2.69 -12.46 2.71
CA ALA A 35 -3.30 -12.92 3.96
C ALA A 35 -3.32 -11.84 5.05
N THR A 36 -2.59 -10.73 4.87
CA THR A 36 -2.56 -9.59 5.78
C THR A 36 -3.41 -8.43 5.23
N CYS A 37 -3.79 -7.50 6.10
CA CYS A 37 -4.43 -6.26 5.68
C CYS A 37 -4.16 -5.14 6.68
N SER A 38 -4.26 -3.89 6.21
CA SER A 38 -4.45 -2.74 7.09
C SER A 38 -5.94 -2.51 7.34
N THR A 39 -6.28 -1.84 8.44
CA THR A 39 -7.66 -1.40 8.68
C THR A 39 -7.69 -0.18 9.59
N ALA A 40 -8.64 0.71 9.31
CA ALA A 40 -8.93 1.85 10.16
C ALA A 40 -9.69 1.42 11.42
N ALA A 41 -9.50 2.16 12.53
CA ALA A 41 -10.30 1.94 13.74
C ALA A 41 -11.69 2.58 13.66
N SER A 42 -11.87 3.54 12.75
CA SER A 42 -13.11 4.28 12.51
C SER A 42 -13.58 4.15 11.06
N THR A 43 -14.78 4.67 10.78
CA THR A 43 -15.42 4.61 9.47
C THR A 43 -14.86 5.62 8.46
N SER A 44 -13.98 6.53 8.88
CA SER A 44 -13.39 7.57 8.04
C SER A 44 -11.89 7.59 8.26
N SER A 45 -11.14 7.11 7.27
CA SER A 45 -9.68 7.14 7.27
C SER A 45 -9.17 7.32 5.86
N GLU A 46 -8.00 7.94 5.76
CA GLU A 46 -7.26 8.11 4.53
C GLU A 46 -5.99 7.26 4.60
N TRP A 47 -5.52 6.82 3.44
CA TRP A 47 -4.25 6.12 3.26
C TRP A 47 -3.37 6.90 2.30
N GLU A 48 -2.09 6.96 2.63
CA GLU A 48 -1.06 7.54 1.79
C GLU A 48 0.07 6.52 1.62
N SER A 49 0.60 6.41 0.41
CA SER A 49 1.79 5.61 0.11
C SER A 49 2.82 6.49 -0.56
N ASP A 50 3.98 6.66 0.08
CA ASP A 50 5.11 7.35 -0.49
C ASP A 50 5.90 6.36 -1.34
N LEU A 51 5.89 6.52 -2.66
CA LEU A 51 6.62 5.64 -3.57
C LEU A 51 8.14 5.88 -3.54
N GLU A 52 8.58 6.94 -2.85
CA GLU A 52 9.97 7.40 -2.69
C GLU A 52 10.64 7.87 -4.00
N ASP A 53 9.92 7.82 -5.12
CA ASP A 53 10.31 8.36 -6.43
C ASP A 53 9.06 8.58 -7.30
N TYR A 54 9.25 9.16 -8.48
CA TYR A 54 8.20 9.40 -9.46
C TYR A 54 8.08 8.22 -10.43
N TYR A 55 6.92 7.57 -10.42
CA TYR A 55 6.60 6.46 -11.31
C TYR A 55 5.43 6.81 -12.24
N PRO A 56 5.50 6.47 -13.54
CA PRO A 56 4.31 6.48 -14.38
C PRO A 56 3.37 5.34 -13.96
N ILE A 57 2.24 5.69 -13.34
CA ILE A 57 1.23 4.72 -12.91
C ILE A 57 0.24 4.48 -14.06
N SER A 58 0.11 3.21 -14.46
CA SER A 58 -0.85 2.78 -15.49
C SER A 58 -2.03 2.00 -14.91
N THR A 59 -1.94 1.51 -13.67
CA THR A 59 -2.97 0.73 -12.98
C THR A 59 -2.79 0.85 -11.46
N ILE A 60 -3.89 0.85 -10.73
CA ILE A 60 -3.97 0.83 -9.26
C ILE A 60 -4.68 -0.46 -8.85
#